data_AF-A0A965X4L7-F1
#
_entry.id   AF-A0A965X4L7-F1
#
_cell.length_a   1.000
_cell.length_b   1.000
_cell.length_c   1.000
_cell.angle_alpha   90.00
_cell.angle_beta   90.00
_cell.angle_gamma   90.00
#
_symmetry.space_group_name_H-M   'P 1'
#
loop_
_entity.id
_entity.type
_entity.pdbx_description
1 polymer ?
#
loop_
_entity_poly.entity_id
_entity_poly.type
_entity_poly.pdbx_seq_one_letter_code
_entity_poly.pdbx_strand_id
1 'polypeptide(L)'
;MKTKILKFILPISLILILSSCVTPRMFTTLDVLRPAEVTFNPEVQNVLIVNNSVVQPYNVGHADIKSSATRNNPVNVSLKFDSAALFCAASLRENLEAKDFFYSVSMSQTNMNTTDNYYRLAPLNKQTVRFLCGLYNADALISLDHIQTEDKSYMNSGNIQSALDVKINTKWTIHYPTDSLSVFKEFSDEFSWEDAQFNKLPNRYDALVDACILTGSNIADRMIPRWEKEDRYFYTPKKQLFVQAMDSLTYKKWQAAIDLWVKASETTKNNKTKFHAYNNIAIAYEIMGNLDKAMNYASKAVETFPNIIAFSSTTLDEIYELLDYYEILKKRKLEAILLDKQLND
;
A
#
# COMPACT_ATOMS: atom_id res chain seq x y z
N MET A 1 32.86 55.20 -53.79
CA MET A 1 31.91 54.07 -53.85
C MET A 1 32.41 52.97 -52.91
N LYS A 2 31.57 52.52 -51.96
CA LYS A 2 31.69 51.29 -51.13
C LYS A 2 32.83 51.27 -50.08
N THR A 3 32.68 50.86 -48.82
CA THR A 3 31.56 50.41 -47.97
C THR A 3 32.09 50.41 -46.53
N LYS A 4 31.32 50.92 -45.56
CA LYS A 4 31.60 50.82 -44.12
C LYS A 4 31.50 49.35 -43.67
N ILE A 5 32.48 48.84 -42.95
CA ILE A 5 32.35 47.58 -42.20
C ILE A 5 32.31 47.95 -40.71
N LEU A 6 31.08 48.02 -40.20
CA LEU A 6 30.76 48.15 -38.79
C LEU A 6 30.99 46.79 -38.12
N LYS A 7 32.05 46.64 -37.31
CA LYS A 7 32.25 45.44 -36.50
C LYS A 7 31.26 45.46 -35.33
N PHE A 8 30.16 44.74 -35.49
CA PHE A 8 29.21 44.44 -34.42
C PHE A 8 29.94 43.62 -33.33
N ILE A 9 30.14 44.22 -32.17
CA ILE A 9 30.53 43.50 -30.94
C ILE A 9 29.27 42.77 -30.48
N LEU A 10 29.24 41.45 -30.67
CA LEU A 10 28.20 40.58 -30.13
C LEU A 10 28.34 40.55 -28.59
N PRO A 11 27.27 40.79 -27.82
CA PRO A 11 27.34 40.63 -26.37
C PRO A 11 27.44 39.13 -26.07
N ILE A 12 28.45 38.76 -25.27
CA ILE A 12 28.56 37.41 -24.71
C ILE A 12 27.31 37.19 -23.85
N SER A 13 26.40 36.40 -24.40
CA SER A 13 25.25 35.84 -23.69
C SER A 13 25.77 35.14 -22.43
N LEU A 14 25.45 35.72 -21.28
CA LEU A 14 25.65 35.13 -19.97
C LEU A 14 24.73 33.91 -19.88
N ILE A 15 25.24 32.74 -20.26
CA ILE A 15 24.59 31.45 -20.00
C ILE A 15 24.59 31.29 -18.48
N LEU A 16 23.51 31.74 -17.84
CA LEU A 16 23.15 31.39 -16.47
C LEU A 16 22.88 29.88 -16.46
N ILE A 17 23.91 29.11 -16.15
CA ILE A 17 23.77 27.69 -15.82
C ILE A 17 22.96 27.65 -14.52
N LEU A 18 21.65 27.49 -14.64
CA LEU A 18 20.76 27.14 -13.54
C LEU A 18 21.13 25.72 -13.08
N SER A 19 22.19 25.62 -12.28
CA SER A 19 22.46 24.42 -11.52
C SER A 19 21.42 24.35 -10.41
N SER A 20 20.44 23.44 -10.55
CA SER A 20 19.62 23.09 -9.39
C SER A 20 20.57 22.44 -8.39
N CYS A 21 20.82 23.13 -7.28
CA CYS A 21 21.68 22.65 -6.22
C CYS A 21 20.86 21.64 -5.40
N VAL A 22 20.76 20.40 -5.89
CA VAL A 22 20.08 19.32 -5.18
C VAL A 22 20.90 18.99 -3.94
N THR A 23 20.26 19.03 -2.76
CA THR A 23 20.91 18.61 -1.53
C THR A 23 21.22 17.11 -1.64
N PRO A 24 22.48 16.68 -1.44
CA PRO A 24 22.83 15.27 -1.49
C PRO A 24 22.08 14.50 -0.39
N ARG A 25 21.58 13.31 -0.73
CA ARG A 25 20.84 12.41 0.18
C ARG A 25 21.34 10.98 0.04
N MET A 26 21.18 10.21 1.10
CA MET A 26 21.48 8.77 1.13
C MET A 26 20.18 8.01 1.36
N PHE A 27 19.90 7.06 0.46
CA PHE A 27 18.73 6.19 0.50
C PHE A 27 18.93 5.07 1.52
N THR A 28 17.89 4.78 2.28
CA THR A 28 17.79 3.59 3.12
C THR A 28 16.36 3.04 3.09
N THR A 29 16.22 1.76 3.43
CA THR A 29 14.92 1.13 3.64
C THR A 29 14.74 0.79 5.11
N LEU A 30 13.49 0.82 5.57
CA LEU A 30 13.07 0.39 6.89
C LEU A 30 11.95 -0.65 6.74
N ASP A 31 12.10 -1.81 7.37
CA ASP A 31 11.02 -2.77 7.49
C ASP A 31 10.03 -2.30 8.56
N VAL A 32 8.79 -2.05 8.17
CA VAL A 32 7.70 -1.55 9.02
C VAL A 32 6.61 -2.60 9.08
N LEU A 33 6.32 -3.06 10.30
CA LEU A 33 5.16 -3.90 10.53
C LEU A 33 3.89 -3.06 10.45
N ARG A 34 2.94 -3.47 9.62
CA ARG A 34 1.61 -2.87 9.48
C ARG A 34 0.55 -3.77 10.11
N PRO A 35 -0.44 -3.21 10.81
CA PRO A 35 -1.54 -3.97 11.37
C PRO A 35 -2.46 -4.51 10.29
N ALA A 36 -3.16 -5.60 10.63
CA ALA A 36 -4.28 -6.11 9.86
C ALA A 36 -5.51 -5.20 9.98
N GLU A 37 -6.39 -5.24 8.99
CA GLU A 37 -7.72 -4.64 9.05
C GLU A 37 -8.71 -5.46 9.90
N VAL A 38 -8.32 -6.67 10.25
CA VAL A 38 -9.05 -7.63 11.08
C VAL A 38 -8.21 -7.95 12.31
N THR A 39 -8.85 -8.08 13.47
CA THR A 39 -8.23 -8.63 14.68
C THR A 39 -8.85 -9.99 14.97
N PHE A 40 -8.05 -11.05 14.88
CA PHE A 40 -8.43 -12.39 15.30
C PHE A 40 -8.34 -12.51 16.83
N ASN A 41 -9.10 -13.43 17.42
CA ASN A 41 -8.89 -13.78 18.82
C ASN A 41 -7.48 -14.38 19.01
N PRO A 42 -6.78 -14.06 20.11
CA PRO A 42 -5.43 -14.57 20.39
C PRO A 42 -5.24 -16.09 20.33
N GLU A 43 -6.29 -16.82 20.66
CA GLU A 43 -6.29 -18.29 20.73
C GLU A 43 -6.33 -18.94 19.33
N VAL A 44 -6.56 -18.17 18.27
CA VAL A 44 -6.67 -18.69 16.90
C VAL A 44 -5.31 -19.06 16.35
N GLN A 45 -5.08 -20.36 16.17
CA GLN A 45 -3.86 -20.87 15.53
C GLN A 45 -4.17 -21.57 14.21
N ASN A 46 -5.34 -22.19 14.09
CA ASN A 46 -5.76 -22.97 12.94
C ASN A 46 -6.99 -22.32 12.32
N VAL A 47 -6.94 -22.02 11.02
CA VAL A 47 -8.07 -21.40 10.32
C VAL A 47 -8.58 -22.29 9.19
N LEU A 48 -9.90 -22.29 8.98
CA LEU A 48 -10.54 -22.96 7.87
C LEU A 48 -11.15 -21.92 6.92
N ILE A 49 -10.76 -21.95 5.65
CA ILE A 49 -11.38 -21.15 4.59
C ILE A 49 -12.52 -21.96 3.96
N VAL A 50 -13.68 -21.35 3.82
CA VAL A 50 -14.83 -21.96 3.14
C VAL A 50 -15.41 -21.03 2.09
N ASN A 51 -15.88 -21.62 1.00
CA ASN A 51 -16.74 -20.92 0.05
C ASN A 51 -18.19 -21.02 0.53
N ASN A 52 -18.86 -19.88 0.70
CA ASN A 52 -20.27 -19.75 1.02
C ASN A 52 -20.97 -18.78 0.03
N SER A 53 -20.34 -18.52 -1.11
CA SER A 53 -20.87 -17.62 -2.13
C SER A 53 -21.81 -18.34 -3.10
N VAL A 54 -22.68 -17.56 -3.74
CA VAL A 54 -23.50 -17.99 -4.87
C VAL A 54 -22.84 -17.50 -6.16
N VAL A 55 -22.88 -18.31 -7.21
CA VAL A 55 -22.30 -17.96 -8.51
C VAL A 55 -22.97 -16.70 -9.08
N GLN A 56 -22.17 -15.76 -9.54
CA GLN A 56 -22.63 -14.54 -10.20
C GLN A 56 -23.42 -14.86 -11.48
N PRO A 57 -24.62 -14.26 -11.68
CA PRO A 57 -25.35 -14.36 -12.93
C PRO A 57 -24.56 -13.80 -14.11
N TYR A 58 -24.63 -14.47 -15.27
CA TYR A 58 -23.74 -14.18 -16.40
C TYR A 58 -23.94 -12.79 -17.01
N ASN A 59 -25.10 -12.17 -16.79
CA ASN A 59 -25.49 -10.87 -17.33
C ASN A 59 -25.19 -9.69 -16.38
N VAL A 60 -24.43 -9.92 -15.31
CA VAL A 60 -24.09 -8.90 -14.30
C VAL A 60 -22.61 -8.54 -14.41
N GLY A 61 -22.29 -7.25 -14.26
CA GLY A 61 -20.92 -6.78 -14.01
C GLY A 61 -20.01 -6.57 -15.24
N HIS A 62 -20.30 -7.20 -16.37
CA HIS A 62 -19.39 -7.20 -17.53
C HIS A 62 -19.91 -6.30 -18.66
N ALA A 63 -19.06 -5.38 -19.18
CA ALA A 63 -19.49 -4.48 -20.25
C ALA A 63 -18.36 -4.00 -21.18
N ASP A 64 -18.75 -3.60 -22.39
CA ASP A 64 -17.87 -2.98 -23.38
C ASP A 64 -18.25 -1.51 -23.62
N ILE A 65 -17.25 -0.64 -23.71
CA ILE A 65 -17.41 0.76 -24.14
C ILE A 65 -16.84 0.89 -25.54
N LYS A 66 -17.72 0.90 -26.54
CA LYS A 66 -17.33 0.89 -27.96
C LYS A 66 -16.89 2.25 -28.49
N SER A 67 -17.27 3.34 -27.83
CA SER A 67 -16.87 4.71 -28.17
C SER A 67 -16.96 5.65 -26.97
N SER A 68 -16.32 6.83 -27.07
CA SER A 68 -16.43 7.88 -26.05
C SER A 68 -17.88 8.29 -25.75
N ALA A 69 -18.79 8.22 -26.74
CA ALA A 69 -20.22 8.51 -26.55
C ALA A 69 -20.94 7.44 -25.72
N THR A 70 -20.44 6.20 -25.70
CA THR A 70 -21.00 5.08 -24.92
C THR A 70 -20.39 4.96 -23.52
N ARG A 71 -19.47 5.85 -23.11
CA ARG A 71 -18.91 5.82 -21.73
C ARG A 71 -20.00 5.87 -20.66
N ASN A 72 -21.08 6.60 -20.92
CA ASN A 72 -22.20 6.76 -19.99
C ASN A 72 -23.27 5.67 -20.14
N ASN A 73 -23.22 4.86 -21.22
CA ASN A 73 -24.16 3.77 -21.50
C ASN A 73 -23.37 2.58 -22.09
N PRO A 74 -22.64 1.83 -21.25
CA PRO A 74 -21.84 0.71 -21.71
C PRO A 74 -22.73 -0.45 -22.20
N VAL A 75 -22.21 -1.28 -23.11
CA VAL A 75 -22.94 -2.43 -23.66
C VAL A 75 -22.68 -3.63 -22.77
N ASN A 76 -23.71 -4.14 -22.09
CA ASN A 76 -23.59 -5.31 -21.23
C ASN A 76 -23.19 -6.55 -22.04
N VAL A 77 -22.27 -7.34 -21.48
CA VAL A 77 -21.80 -8.60 -22.03
C VAL A 77 -22.21 -9.73 -21.11
N SER A 78 -22.75 -10.80 -21.69
CA SER A 78 -23.00 -12.03 -20.94
C SER A 78 -21.72 -12.85 -20.89
N LEU A 79 -21.22 -13.15 -19.69
CA LEU A 79 -20.01 -13.94 -19.46
C LEU A 79 -20.26 -15.01 -18.41
N LYS A 80 -19.89 -16.25 -18.74
CA LYS A 80 -19.85 -17.34 -17.77
C LYS A 80 -18.49 -17.32 -17.05
N PHE A 81 -18.48 -16.90 -15.79
CA PHE A 81 -17.31 -16.92 -14.91
C PHE A 81 -17.68 -17.44 -13.51
N ASP A 82 -17.89 -18.76 -13.41
CA ASP A 82 -18.31 -19.45 -12.19
C ASP A 82 -17.15 -19.83 -11.25
N SER A 83 -15.91 -19.57 -11.68
CA SER A 83 -14.67 -19.92 -10.97
C SER A 83 -14.11 -18.82 -10.06
N ALA A 84 -14.75 -17.64 -9.99
CA ALA A 84 -14.23 -16.48 -9.24
C ALA A 84 -13.88 -16.82 -7.78
N ALA A 85 -14.83 -17.43 -7.06
CA ALA A 85 -14.67 -17.80 -5.66
C ALA A 85 -13.54 -18.82 -5.45
N LEU A 86 -13.36 -19.74 -6.40
CA LEU A 86 -12.30 -20.75 -6.34
C LEU A 86 -10.92 -20.10 -6.42
N PHE A 87 -10.67 -19.26 -7.43
CA PHE A 87 -9.38 -18.59 -7.61
C PHE A 87 -9.05 -17.65 -6.44
N CYS A 88 -10.04 -16.87 -5.99
CA CYS A 88 -9.86 -15.96 -4.87
C CYS A 88 -9.56 -16.70 -3.55
N ALA A 89 -10.36 -17.70 -3.20
CA ALA A 89 -10.18 -18.45 -1.95
C ALA A 89 -8.92 -19.32 -1.96
N ALA A 90 -8.54 -19.91 -3.10
CA ALA A 90 -7.30 -20.67 -3.24
C ALA A 90 -6.07 -19.78 -3.06
N SER A 91 -6.04 -18.62 -3.72
CA SER A 91 -4.96 -17.63 -3.56
C SER A 91 -4.87 -17.10 -2.13
N LEU A 92 -6.01 -16.82 -1.48
CA LEU A 92 -6.05 -16.45 -0.06
C LEU A 92 -5.38 -17.53 0.81
N ARG A 93 -5.76 -18.80 0.62
CA ARG A 93 -5.18 -19.93 1.37
C ARG A 93 -3.67 -19.97 1.21
N GLU A 94 -3.18 -19.97 -0.04
CA GLU A 94 -1.75 -20.07 -0.34
C GLU A 94 -0.95 -18.91 0.26
N ASN A 95 -1.49 -17.69 0.21
CA ASN A 95 -0.81 -16.52 0.77
C ASN A 95 -0.83 -16.49 2.31
N LEU A 96 -1.91 -16.98 2.95
CA LEU A 96 -1.93 -17.12 4.41
C LEU A 96 -0.97 -18.22 4.89
N GLU A 97 -0.88 -19.34 4.16
CA GLU A 97 0.11 -20.39 4.43
C GLU A 97 1.54 -19.86 4.28
N ALA A 98 1.84 -19.15 3.19
CA ALA A 98 3.18 -18.65 2.92
C ALA A 98 3.67 -17.58 3.91
N LYS A 99 2.75 -16.95 4.66
CA LYS A 99 3.08 -15.90 5.64
C LYS A 99 3.28 -16.43 7.06
N ASP A 100 3.01 -17.72 7.30
CA ASP A 100 3.21 -18.40 8.59
C ASP A 100 2.60 -17.69 9.81
N PHE A 101 1.54 -16.90 9.62
CA PHE A 101 0.84 -16.22 10.73
C PHE A 101 -0.04 -17.19 11.54
N PHE A 102 -0.71 -18.11 10.84
CA PHE A 102 -1.45 -19.21 11.44
C PHE A 102 -0.59 -20.47 11.45
N TYR A 103 -0.75 -21.33 12.45
CA TYR A 103 -0.10 -22.64 12.50
C TYR A 103 -0.58 -23.55 11.36
N SER A 104 -1.88 -23.48 11.02
CA SER A 104 -2.40 -24.16 9.85
C SER A 104 -3.54 -23.39 9.18
N VAL A 105 -3.63 -23.53 7.86
CA VAL A 105 -4.69 -22.94 7.03
C VAL A 105 -5.27 -24.08 6.20
N SER A 106 -6.51 -24.46 6.48
CA SER A 106 -7.23 -25.49 5.72
C SER A 106 -8.27 -24.87 4.81
N MET A 107 -8.73 -25.60 3.79
CA MET A 107 -9.81 -25.16 2.92
C MET A 107 -10.83 -26.28 2.67
N SER A 108 -12.12 -25.94 2.76
CA SER A 108 -13.20 -26.87 2.42
C SER A 108 -13.24 -27.15 0.92
N GLN A 109 -13.49 -28.41 0.57
CA GLN A 109 -13.63 -28.84 -0.83
C GLN A 109 -15.01 -28.52 -1.43
N THR A 110 -16.02 -28.30 -0.59
CA THR A 110 -17.41 -28.09 -1.03
C THR A 110 -17.87 -26.66 -0.71
N ASN A 111 -18.76 -26.14 -1.56
CA ASN A 111 -19.49 -24.90 -1.29
C ASN A 111 -20.54 -25.16 -0.20
N MET A 112 -20.60 -24.27 0.79
CA MET A 112 -21.52 -24.38 1.92
C MET A 112 -22.91 -23.81 1.60
N ASN A 113 -22.99 -22.88 0.65
CA ASN A 113 -24.24 -22.22 0.32
C ASN A 113 -25.06 -23.10 -0.63
N THR A 114 -26.26 -23.48 -0.19
CA THR A 114 -27.23 -24.25 -0.99
C THR A 114 -28.37 -23.39 -1.52
N THR A 115 -28.27 -22.07 -1.40
CA THR A 115 -29.27 -21.12 -1.91
C THR A 115 -28.91 -20.67 -3.31
N ASP A 116 -29.92 -20.34 -4.11
CA ASP A 116 -29.74 -19.85 -5.49
C ASP A 116 -29.86 -18.33 -5.62
N ASN A 117 -29.84 -17.58 -4.49
CA ASN A 117 -30.06 -16.14 -4.51
C ASN A 117 -28.74 -15.35 -4.39
N TYR A 118 -28.15 -15.00 -5.53
CA TYR A 118 -26.94 -14.20 -5.62
C TYR A 118 -27.02 -12.85 -4.88
N TYR A 119 -28.18 -12.19 -4.87
CA TYR A 119 -28.33 -10.83 -4.32
C TYR A 119 -28.53 -10.80 -2.80
N ARG A 120 -28.54 -11.97 -2.13
CA ARG A 120 -28.78 -12.06 -0.68
C ARG A 120 -27.69 -12.86 0.00
N LEU A 121 -27.07 -12.26 1.01
CA LEU A 121 -26.15 -12.97 1.89
C LEU A 121 -26.90 -14.00 2.75
N ALA A 122 -26.36 -15.21 2.81
CA ALA A 122 -26.82 -16.30 3.67
C ALA A 122 -25.65 -16.75 4.56
N PRO A 123 -25.38 -16.03 5.67
CA PRO A 123 -24.26 -16.36 6.56
C PRO A 123 -24.44 -17.74 7.19
N LEU A 124 -23.32 -18.40 7.50
CA LEU A 124 -23.33 -19.72 8.12
C LEU A 124 -23.93 -19.65 9.52
N ASN A 125 -24.77 -20.64 9.86
CA ASN A 125 -25.31 -20.77 11.20
C ASN A 125 -24.27 -21.34 12.17
N LYS A 126 -24.42 -21.06 13.47
CA LYS A 126 -23.48 -21.51 14.51
C LYS A 126 -23.28 -23.03 14.56
N GLN A 127 -24.30 -23.84 14.23
CA GLN A 127 -24.17 -25.30 14.25
C GLN A 127 -23.25 -25.80 13.13
N THR A 128 -23.42 -25.26 11.92
CA THR A 128 -22.53 -25.54 10.77
C THR A 128 -21.11 -25.09 11.05
N VAL A 129 -20.91 -23.89 11.63
CA VAL A 129 -19.58 -23.42 12.02
C VAL A 129 -18.92 -24.38 13.00
N ARG A 130 -19.61 -24.77 14.08
CA ARG A 130 -19.07 -25.73 15.07
C ARG A 130 -18.72 -27.09 14.45
N PHE A 131 -19.58 -27.58 13.55
CA PHE A 131 -19.34 -28.84 12.85
C PHE A 131 -18.07 -28.77 11.98
N LEU A 132 -17.93 -27.71 11.17
CA LEU A 132 -16.78 -27.54 10.27
C LEU A 132 -15.48 -27.31 11.04
N CYS A 133 -15.49 -26.45 12.06
CA CYS A 133 -14.35 -26.24 12.94
C CYS A 133 -13.92 -27.55 13.63
N GLY A 134 -14.87 -28.37 14.11
CA GLY A 134 -14.57 -29.67 14.70
C GLY A 134 -14.03 -30.69 13.68
N LEU A 135 -14.54 -30.68 12.45
CA LEU A 135 -14.11 -31.59 11.39
C LEU A 135 -12.67 -31.30 10.90
N TYR A 136 -12.32 -30.02 10.76
CA TYR A 136 -11.02 -29.58 10.26
C TYR A 136 -10.03 -29.21 11.37
N ASN A 137 -10.41 -29.36 12.65
CA ASN A 137 -9.62 -28.93 13.80
C ASN A 137 -9.18 -27.45 13.68
N ALA A 138 -10.14 -26.57 13.36
CA ALA A 138 -9.92 -25.14 13.16
C ALA A 138 -10.52 -24.32 14.30
N ASP A 139 -9.79 -23.30 14.75
CA ASP A 139 -10.15 -22.40 15.83
C ASP A 139 -11.05 -21.25 15.34
N ALA A 140 -10.90 -20.89 14.05
CA ALA A 140 -11.77 -19.94 13.36
C ALA A 140 -12.06 -20.38 11.92
N LEU A 141 -13.18 -19.91 11.39
CA LEU A 141 -13.63 -20.17 10.03
C LEU A 141 -13.74 -18.85 9.26
N ILE A 142 -13.06 -18.75 8.13
CA ILE A 142 -13.09 -17.60 7.21
C ILE A 142 -14.01 -17.95 6.04
N SER A 143 -15.20 -17.35 6.00
CA SER A 143 -16.23 -17.60 5.00
C SER A 143 -16.19 -16.54 3.90
N LEU A 144 -16.04 -16.96 2.63
CA LEU A 144 -16.33 -16.11 1.47
C LEU A 144 -17.83 -16.13 1.21
N ASP A 145 -18.56 -15.12 1.66
CA ASP A 145 -20.02 -15.08 1.56
C ASP A 145 -20.52 -14.50 0.22
N HIS A 146 -19.71 -13.68 -0.44
CA HIS A 146 -20.04 -13.10 -1.73
C HIS A 146 -18.79 -12.64 -2.46
N ILE A 147 -18.75 -12.88 -3.77
CA ILE A 147 -17.75 -12.33 -4.69
C ILE A 147 -18.48 -11.81 -5.93
N GLN A 148 -18.16 -10.58 -6.31
CA GLN A 148 -18.67 -9.95 -7.52
C GLN A 148 -17.51 -9.46 -8.36
N THR A 149 -17.54 -9.82 -9.63
CA THR A 149 -16.58 -9.37 -10.63
C THR A 149 -17.25 -8.44 -11.60
N GLU A 150 -16.69 -7.25 -11.75
CA GLU A 150 -17.10 -6.27 -12.75
C GLU A 150 -15.93 -5.99 -13.69
N ASP A 151 -16.20 -5.81 -14.97
CA ASP A 151 -15.17 -5.34 -15.89
C ASP A 151 -15.72 -4.41 -16.97
N LYS A 152 -14.84 -3.52 -17.44
CA LYS A 152 -15.10 -2.57 -18.52
C LYS A 152 -13.94 -2.58 -19.48
N SER A 153 -14.19 -3.02 -20.70
CA SER A 153 -13.23 -2.94 -21.80
C SER A 153 -13.49 -1.71 -22.67
N TYR A 154 -12.46 -0.91 -22.96
CA TYR A 154 -12.61 0.31 -23.76
C TYR A 154 -11.36 0.75 -24.49
N MET A 155 -11.56 1.58 -25.53
CA MET A 155 -10.47 2.32 -26.19
C MET A 155 -10.58 3.82 -25.89
N ASN A 156 -9.50 4.40 -25.37
CA ASN A 156 -9.38 5.81 -25.10
C ASN A 156 -8.96 6.56 -26.37
N SER A 157 -9.92 7.22 -27.03
CA SER A 157 -9.70 7.92 -28.30
C SER A 157 -8.73 9.10 -28.21
N GLY A 158 -8.45 9.65 -27.01
CA GLY A 158 -7.52 10.77 -26.84
C GLY A 158 -6.04 10.39 -26.93
N ASN A 159 -5.69 9.18 -26.48
CA ASN A 159 -4.30 8.71 -26.38
C ASN A 159 -4.03 7.41 -27.19
N ILE A 160 -5.04 6.86 -27.90
CA ILE A 160 -4.98 5.55 -28.57
C ILE A 160 -4.47 4.48 -27.59
N GLN A 161 -5.10 4.42 -26.42
CA GLN A 161 -4.77 3.46 -25.38
C GLN A 161 -6.02 2.63 -25.07
N SER A 162 -5.89 1.32 -25.15
CA SER A 162 -6.93 0.38 -24.78
C SER A 162 -6.75 0.00 -23.32
N ALA A 163 -7.86 -0.16 -22.61
CA ALA A 163 -7.85 -0.59 -21.23
C ALA A 163 -8.93 -1.64 -20.97
N LEU A 164 -8.62 -2.56 -20.06
CA LEU A 164 -9.55 -3.46 -19.42
C LEU A 164 -9.47 -3.20 -17.92
N ASP A 165 -10.50 -2.55 -17.39
CA ASP A 165 -10.60 -2.28 -15.96
C ASP A 165 -11.44 -3.37 -15.31
N VAL A 166 -10.94 -3.98 -14.25
CA VAL A 166 -11.62 -5.03 -13.47
C VAL A 166 -11.77 -4.55 -12.04
N LYS A 167 -12.96 -4.73 -11.48
CA LYS A 167 -13.26 -4.50 -10.07
C LYS A 167 -13.78 -5.77 -9.43
N ILE A 168 -13.19 -6.15 -8.30
CA ILE A 168 -13.60 -7.32 -7.52
C ILE A 168 -14.10 -6.84 -6.16
N ASN A 169 -15.37 -7.11 -5.85
CA ASN A 169 -15.94 -6.86 -4.53
C ASN A 169 -16.14 -8.20 -3.80
N THR A 170 -15.60 -8.32 -2.60
CA THR A 170 -15.72 -9.54 -1.78
C THR A 170 -16.29 -9.23 -0.41
N LYS A 171 -17.09 -10.16 0.13
CA LYS A 171 -17.64 -10.09 1.48
C LYS A 171 -17.26 -11.34 2.24
N TRP A 172 -16.70 -11.12 3.42
CA TRP A 172 -16.12 -12.15 4.27
C TRP A 172 -16.73 -12.10 5.65
N THR A 173 -16.98 -13.27 6.23
CA THR A 173 -17.31 -13.39 7.65
C THR A 173 -16.33 -14.33 8.33
N ILE A 174 -15.74 -13.86 9.42
CA ILE A 174 -14.90 -14.68 10.30
C ILE A 174 -15.78 -15.16 11.44
N HIS A 175 -15.93 -16.47 11.53
CA HIS A 175 -16.72 -17.15 12.52
C HIS A 175 -15.85 -17.88 13.53
N TYR A 176 -16.39 -18.01 14.74
CA TYR A 176 -15.78 -18.78 15.82
C TYR A 176 -16.73 -19.90 16.24
N PRO A 177 -16.23 -21.10 16.60
CA PRO A 177 -17.06 -22.18 17.11
C PRO A 177 -17.60 -21.90 18.53
N THR A 178 -16.93 -21.01 19.26
CA THR A 178 -17.32 -20.51 20.58
C THR A 178 -18.41 -19.44 20.46
N ASP A 179 -18.79 -18.80 21.57
CA ASP A 179 -19.75 -17.70 21.57
C ASP A 179 -19.16 -16.33 21.22
N SER A 180 -17.89 -16.29 20.80
CA SER A 180 -17.26 -15.09 20.26
C SER A 180 -18.03 -14.53 19.06
N LEU A 181 -18.07 -13.20 18.97
CA LEU A 181 -18.78 -12.51 17.90
C LEU A 181 -18.08 -12.73 16.56
N SER A 182 -18.88 -13.03 15.53
CA SER A 182 -18.37 -13.10 14.16
C SER A 182 -18.06 -11.71 13.62
N VAL A 183 -17.01 -11.60 12.81
CA VAL A 183 -16.54 -10.33 12.22
C VAL A 183 -16.83 -10.32 10.74
N PHE A 184 -17.65 -9.37 10.28
CA PHE A 184 -17.97 -9.16 8.87
C PHE A 184 -17.07 -8.09 8.26
N LYS A 185 -16.56 -8.33 7.04
CA LYS A 185 -15.72 -7.39 6.27
C LYS A 185 -16.08 -7.41 4.79
N GLU A 186 -15.98 -6.24 4.18
CA GLU A 186 -16.15 -6.05 2.74
C GLU A 186 -14.88 -5.41 2.18
N PHE A 187 -14.37 -5.97 1.09
CA PHE A 187 -13.19 -5.48 0.40
C PHE A 187 -13.49 -5.24 -1.07
N SER A 188 -12.87 -4.21 -1.63
CA SER A 188 -12.95 -3.85 -3.04
C SER A 188 -11.52 -3.70 -3.57
N ASP A 189 -11.23 -4.43 -4.64
CA ASP A 189 -9.99 -4.30 -5.40
C ASP A 189 -10.29 -3.82 -6.82
N GLU A 190 -9.42 -2.98 -7.37
CA GLU A 190 -9.51 -2.50 -8.74
C GLU A 190 -8.17 -2.72 -9.44
N PHE A 191 -8.22 -3.26 -10.65
CA PHE A 191 -7.08 -3.59 -11.49
C PHE A 191 -7.31 -3.03 -12.89
N SER A 192 -6.24 -2.59 -13.54
CA SER A 192 -6.32 -2.11 -14.92
C SER A 192 -5.19 -2.70 -15.74
N TRP A 193 -5.54 -3.25 -16.89
CA TRP A 193 -4.59 -3.64 -17.93
C TRP A 193 -4.68 -2.61 -19.04
N GLU A 194 -3.56 -1.97 -19.36
CA GLU A 194 -3.49 -0.94 -20.38
C GLU A 194 -2.44 -1.29 -21.43
N ASP A 195 -2.80 -1.15 -22.72
CA ASP A 195 -1.86 -1.26 -23.83
C ASP A 195 -2.27 -0.30 -24.95
N ALA A 196 -1.32 0.13 -25.77
CA ALA A 196 -1.61 0.91 -26.97
C ALA A 196 -2.46 0.12 -27.99
N GLN A 197 -2.37 -1.21 -27.99
CA GLN A 197 -3.09 -2.09 -28.92
C GLN A 197 -4.06 -3.01 -28.18
N PHE A 198 -5.33 -2.96 -28.57
CA PHE A 198 -6.40 -3.76 -27.95
C PHE A 198 -6.14 -5.27 -27.96
N ASN A 199 -5.52 -5.79 -29.03
CA ASN A 199 -5.20 -7.21 -29.18
C ASN A 199 -4.04 -7.70 -28.30
N LYS A 200 -3.34 -6.78 -27.61
CA LYS A 200 -2.30 -7.11 -26.64
C LYS A 200 -2.81 -7.14 -25.20
N LEU A 201 -4.03 -6.65 -24.97
CA LEU A 201 -4.69 -6.84 -23.69
C LEU A 201 -4.93 -8.35 -23.47
N PRO A 202 -4.85 -8.82 -22.21
CA PRO A 202 -5.29 -10.17 -21.89
C PRO A 202 -6.75 -10.36 -22.30
N ASN A 203 -7.12 -11.61 -22.59
CA ASN A 203 -8.53 -11.94 -22.71
C ASN A 203 -9.25 -11.61 -21.39
N ARG A 204 -10.48 -11.11 -21.48
CA ARG A 204 -11.36 -10.84 -20.33
C ARG A 204 -11.36 -11.97 -19.31
N TYR A 205 -11.48 -13.23 -19.74
CA TYR A 205 -11.51 -14.35 -18.79
C TYR A 205 -10.20 -14.45 -18.00
N ASP A 206 -9.05 -14.39 -18.67
CA ASP A 206 -7.74 -14.48 -18.03
C ASP A 206 -7.50 -13.29 -17.09
N ALA A 207 -7.87 -12.08 -17.49
CA ALA A 207 -7.79 -10.90 -16.64
C ALA A 207 -8.65 -11.02 -15.37
N LEU A 208 -9.86 -11.60 -15.48
CA LEU A 208 -10.71 -11.87 -14.32
C LEU A 208 -10.13 -12.93 -13.39
N VAL A 209 -9.48 -13.97 -13.94
CA VAL A 209 -8.74 -14.96 -13.17
C VAL A 209 -7.59 -14.30 -12.41
N ASP A 210 -6.75 -13.54 -13.11
CA ASP A 210 -5.63 -12.80 -12.53
C ASP A 210 -6.11 -11.84 -11.43
N ALA A 211 -7.18 -11.08 -11.68
CA ALA A 211 -7.81 -10.21 -10.70
C ALA A 211 -8.26 -10.98 -9.45
N CYS A 212 -8.91 -12.14 -9.60
CA CYS A 212 -9.35 -12.94 -8.45
C CYS A 212 -8.15 -13.48 -7.65
N ILE A 213 -7.09 -13.93 -8.31
CA ILE A 213 -5.87 -14.39 -7.66
C ILE A 213 -5.21 -13.24 -6.89
N LEU A 214 -5.06 -12.07 -7.52
CA LEU A 214 -4.50 -10.88 -6.87
C LEU A 214 -5.36 -10.40 -5.70
N THR A 215 -6.68 -10.40 -5.84
CA THR A 215 -7.62 -10.10 -4.74
C THR A 215 -7.43 -11.07 -3.57
N GLY A 216 -7.30 -12.38 -3.82
CA GLY A 216 -7.02 -13.36 -2.76
C GLY A 216 -5.74 -13.05 -1.99
N SER A 217 -4.67 -12.66 -2.70
CA SER A 217 -3.41 -12.21 -2.09
C SER A 217 -3.59 -10.93 -1.27
N ASN A 218 -4.27 -9.92 -1.83
CA ASN A 218 -4.52 -8.65 -1.15
C ASN A 218 -5.37 -8.85 0.12
N ILE A 219 -6.33 -9.78 0.10
CA ILE A 219 -7.13 -10.10 1.28
C ILE A 219 -6.28 -10.76 2.36
N ALA A 220 -5.32 -11.62 2.02
CA ALA A 220 -4.36 -12.15 2.99
C ALA A 220 -3.61 -11.00 3.67
N ASP A 221 -3.10 -10.04 2.88
CA ASP A 221 -2.41 -8.84 3.40
C ASP A 221 -3.28 -7.94 4.28
N ARG A 222 -4.60 -7.94 4.08
CA ARG A 222 -5.56 -7.20 4.91
C ARG A 222 -5.98 -7.97 6.16
N MET A 223 -5.95 -9.30 6.14
CA MET A 223 -6.39 -10.13 7.25
C MET A 223 -5.34 -10.32 8.33
N ILE A 224 -4.04 -10.28 7.98
CA ILE A 224 -2.95 -10.52 8.94
C ILE A 224 -1.91 -9.38 8.92
N PRO A 225 -1.22 -9.13 10.06
CA PRO A 225 -0.12 -8.16 10.09
C PRO A 225 0.96 -8.50 9.08
N ARG A 226 1.56 -7.49 8.45
CA ARG A 226 2.54 -7.67 7.37
C ARG A 226 3.71 -6.72 7.47
N TRP A 227 4.89 -7.20 7.07
CA TRP A 227 6.09 -6.39 6.95
C TRP A 227 6.11 -5.68 5.59
N GLU A 228 6.20 -4.36 5.60
CA GLU A 228 6.34 -3.52 4.42
C GLU A 228 7.67 -2.77 4.44
N LYS A 229 8.28 -2.62 3.27
CA LYS A 229 9.50 -1.80 3.12
C LYS A 229 9.12 -0.37 2.87
N GLU A 230 9.71 0.50 3.68
CA GLU A 230 9.48 1.94 3.65
C GLU A 230 10.78 2.67 3.32
N ASP A 231 10.71 3.52 2.31
CA ASP A 231 11.85 4.30 1.85
C ASP A 231 12.09 5.50 2.77
N ARG A 232 13.36 5.73 3.13
CA ARG A 232 13.79 6.89 3.92
C ARG A 232 15.06 7.48 3.32
N TYR A 233 15.25 8.78 3.54
CA TYR A 233 16.36 9.53 2.97
C TYR A 233 17.06 10.35 4.05
N PHE A 234 18.33 10.03 4.32
CA PHE A 234 19.18 10.88 5.15
C PHE A 234 19.76 12.02 4.32
N TYR A 235 19.68 13.25 4.81
CA TYR A 235 20.40 14.37 4.22
C TYR A 235 21.90 14.27 4.50
N THR A 236 22.72 14.49 3.47
CA THR A 236 24.18 14.36 3.53
C THR A 236 24.94 15.61 3.05
N PRO A 237 24.59 16.83 3.53
CA PRO A 237 25.31 18.04 3.14
C PRO A 237 26.80 17.88 3.45
N LYS A 238 27.67 18.47 2.61
CA LYS A 238 29.15 18.43 2.75
C LYS A 238 29.65 19.24 3.95
N LYS A 239 29.26 18.82 5.16
CA LYS A 239 29.60 19.42 6.45
C LYS A 239 30.24 18.36 7.33
N GLN A 240 31.31 18.72 8.04
CA GLN A 240 32.14 17.79 8.79
C GLN A 240 31.33 16.89 9.75
N LEU A 241 30.42 17.47 10.54
CA LEU A 241 29.60 16.69 11.48
C LEU A 241 28.62 15.73 10.78
N PHE A 242 28.09 16.10 9.61
CA PHE A 242 27.22 15.21 8.84
C PHE A 242 28.01 14.05 8.25
N VAL A 243 29.20 14.31 7.71
CA VAL A 243 30.09 13.26 7.19
C VAL A 243 30.44 12.27 8.30
N GLN A 244 30.86 12.75 9.47
CA GLN A 244 31.16 11.89 10.63
C GLN A 244 29.94 11.10 11.12
N ALA A 245 28.75 11.71 11.09
CA ALA A 245 27.52 11.02 11.47
C ALA A 245 27.20 9.88 10.48
N MET A 246 27.37 10.13 9.18
CA MET A 246 27.18 9.10 8.15
C MET A 246 28.19 7.96 8.28
N ASP A 247 29.46 8.25 8.59
CA ASP A 247 30.47 7.21 8.87
C ASP A 247 30.06 6.32 10.05
N SER A 248 29.38 6.89 11.05
CA SER A 248 28.87 6.14 12.20
C SER A 248 27.74 5.17 11.80
N LEU A 249 26.93 5.51 10.79
CA LEU A 249 25.87 4.63 10.28
C LEU A 249 26.44 3.37 9.61
N THR A 250 27.60 3.46 8.95
CA THR A 250 28.28 2.30 8.34
C THR A 250 28.56 1.19 9.37
N TYR A 251 28.78 1.56 10.63
CA TYR A 251 29.00 0.63 11.74
C TYR A 251 27.75 0.43 12.62
N LYS A 252 26.56 0.82 12.16
CA LYS A 252 25.28 0.76 12.89
C LYS A 252 25.32 1.48 14.26
N LYS A 253 26.18 2.49 14.40
CA LYS A 253 26.31 3.29 15.63
C LYS A 253 25.29 4.44 15.62
N TRP A 254 24.01 4.09 15.68
CA TRP A 254 22.89 5.03 15.55
C TRP A 254 22.95 6.18 16.56
N GLN A 255 23.20 5.87 17.84
CA GLN A 255 23.28 6.89 18.88
C GLN A 255 24.44 7.87 18.64
N ALA A 256 25.61 7.39 18.22
CA ALA A 256 26.75 8.25 17.90
C ALA A 256 26.45 9.20 16.71
N ALA A 257 25.74 8.70 15.70
CA ALA A 257 25.28 9.53 14.59
C ALA A 257 24.29 10.61 15.05
N ILE A 258 23.34 10.23 15.92
CA ILE A 258 22.37 11.15 16.54
C ILE A 258 23.09 12.26 17.31
N ASP A 259 24.07 11.91 18.16
CA ASP A 259 24.81 12.89 18.96
C ASP A 259 25.54 13.91 18.08
N LEU A 260 26.10 13.46 16.95
CA LEU A 260 26.76 14.32 15.97
C LEU A 260 25.77 15.26 15.25
N TRP A 261 24.59 14.78 14.87
CA TRP A 261 23.54 15.63 14.29
C TRP A 261 22.95 16.61 15.31
N VAL A 262 22.78 16.19 16.58
CA VAL A 262 22.36 17.10 17.67
C VAL A 262 23.37 18.23 17.79
N LYS A 263 24.67 17.91 17.91
CA LYS A 263 25.75 18.90 17.93
C LYS A 263 25.74 19.80 16.70
N ALA A 264 25.47 19.25 15.51
CA ALA A 264 25.37 20.02 14.28
C ALA A 264 24.19 21.02 14.32
N SER A 265 23.05 20.60 14.86
CA SER A 265 21.85 21.44 15.00
C SER A 265 22.02 22.58 16.02
N GLU A 266 22.75 22.36 17.11
CA GLU A 266 22.97 23.33 18.18
C GLU A 266 24.02 24.38 17.82
N THR A 267 25.07 23.97 17.11
CA THR A 267 26.21 24.85 16.76
C THR A 267 25.96 25.73 15.54
N THR A 268 25.04 25.35 14.65
CA THR A 268 24.75 26.10 13.42
C THR A 268 23.70 27.19 13.64
N LYS A 269 23.87 28.34 13.00
CA LYS A 269 22.80 29.35 12.84
C LYS A 269 21.94 29.12 11.59
N ASN A 270 22.37 28.25 10.69
CA ASN A 270 21.69 27.99 9.42
C ASN A 270 20.52 27.02 9.62
N ASN A 271 19.29 27.50 9.39
CA ASN A 271 18.06 26.72 9.59
C ASN A 271 17.95 25.51 8.68
N LYS A 272 18.41 25.58 7.42
CA LYS A 272 18.44 24.40 6.52
C LYS A 272 19.29 23.27 7.10
N THR A 273 20.38 23.61 7.79
CA THR A 273 21.24 22.61 8.46
C THR A 273 20.58 22.02 9.70
N LYS A 274 19.86 22.83 10.47
CA LYS A 274 19.06 22.33 11.60
C LYS A 274 17.98 21.38 11.13
N PHE A 275 17.25 21.77 10.08
CA PHE A 275 16.24 20.96 9.41
C PHE A 275 16.80 19.61 8.98
N HIS A 276 17.92 19.59 8.24
CA HIS A 276 18.58 18.32 7.81
C HIS A 276 19.01 17.46 8.99
N ALA A 277 19.55 18.07 10.05
CA ALA A 277 19.96 17.34 11.25
C ALA A 277 18.75 16.72 11.98
N TYR A 278 17.69 17.49 12.18
CA TYR A 278 16.47 17.02 12.83
C TYR A 278 15.77 15.91 12.05
N ASN A 279 15.69 16.02 10.72
CA ASN A 279 15.16 14.95 9.87
C ASN A 279 15.98 13.66 10.03
N ASN A 280 17.32 13.74 9.93
CA ASN A 280 18.17 12.57 10.10
C ASN A 280 18.04 11.93 11.50
N ILE A 281 17.96 12.74 12.55
CA ILE A 281 17.75 12.24 13.92
C ILE A 281 16.39 11.54 14.03
N ALA A 282 15.35 12.09 13.42
CA ALA A 282 14.03 11.50 13.42
C ALA A 282 14.03 10.11 12.76
N ILE A 283 14.64 9.97 11.57
CA ILE A 283 14.77 8.68 10.88
C ILE A 283 15.59 7.69 11.71
N ALA A 284 16.69 8.12 12.33
CA ALA A 284 17.49 7.22 13.16
C ALA A 284 16.72 6.71 14.39
N TYR A 285 15.93 7.55 15.06
CA TYR A 285 15.05 7.09 16.14
C TYR A 285 13.93 6.18 15.65
N GLU A 286 13.39 6.42 14.44
CA GLU A 286 12.40 5.55 13.81
C GLU A 286 12.98 4.15 13.58
N ILE A 287 14.19 4.05 13.03
CA ILE A 287 14.91 2.79 12.82
C ILE A 287 15.18 2.06 14.16
N MET A 288 15.48 2.81 15.22
CA MET A 288 15.67 2.27 16.56
C MET A 288 14.35 1.89 17.28
N GLY A 289 13.19 2.07 16.63
CA GLY A 289 11.88 1.75 17.20
C GLY A 289 11.34 2.78 18.20
N ASN A 290 12.02 3.92 18.40
CA ASN A 290 11.56 4.98 19.30
C ASN A 290 10.72 6.02 18.56
N LEU A 291 9.47 5.66 18.28
CA LEU A 291 8.53 6.50 17.51
C LEU A 291 8.24 7.86 18.20
N ASP A 292 8.25 7.92 19.53
CA ASP A 292 8.03 9.17 20.26
C ASP A 292 9.15 10.18 20.03
N LYS A 293 10.40 9.75 20.11
CA LYS A 293 11.55 10.61 19.80
C LYS A 293 11.59 10.94 18.31
N ALA A 294 11.31 9.97 17.43
CA ALA A 294 11.24 10.21 15.99
C ALA A 294 10.26 11.35 15.68
N MET A 295 9.05 11.27 16.24
CA MET A 295 8.01 12.28 16.04
C MET A 295 8.37 13.64 16.64
N ASN A 296 9.02 13.68 17.82
CA ASN A 296 9.51 14.92 18.42
C ASN A 296 10.53 15.64 17.51
N TYR A 297 11.52 14.91 16.98
CA TYR A 297 12.53 15.50 16.10
C TYR A 297 11.96 15.86 14.72
N ALA A 298 11.01 15.08 14.20
CA ALA A 298 10.28 15.47 12.99
C ALA A 298 9.48 16.77 13.20
N SER A 299 8.80 16.94 14.34
CA SER A 299 8.13 18.20 14.71
C SER A 299 9.11 19.37 14.76
N LYS A 300 10.29 19.19 15.38
CA LYS A 300 11.34 20.23 15.40
C LYS A 300 11.81 20.61 13.99
N ALA A 301 11.93 19.63 13.09
CA ALA A 301 12.25 19.89 11.70
C ALA A 301 11.13 20.72 11.03
N VAL A 302 9.86 20.38 11.27
CA VAL A 302 8.70 21.14 10.78
C VAL A 302 8.69 22.55 11.37
N GLU A 303 8.99 22.76 12.65
CA GLU A 303 9.02 24.08 13.28
C GLU A 303 10.12 25.01 12.72
N THR A 304 11.19 24.45 12.13
CA THR A 304 12.21 25.25 11.45
C THR A 304 11.75 25.84 10.11
N PHE A 305 10.59 25.40 9.59
CA PHE A 305 10.00 25.75 8.29
C PHE A 305 9.80 27.24 8.01
N PRO A 306 9.17 28.06 8.89
CA PRO A 306 8.88 29.47 8.57
C PRO A 306 10.14 30.27 8.26
N ASN A 307 11.28 29.82 8.78
CA ASN A 307 12.56 30.49 8.60
C ASN A 307 13.34 30.03 7.35
N ILE A 308 12.80 29.09 6.56
CA ILE A 308 13.43 28.51 5.37
C ILE A 308 12.76 29.01 4.08
N ILE A 309 11.42 29.08 4.04
CA ILE A 309 10.65 29.50 2.86
C ILE A 309 10.98 30.93 2.40
N ALA A 310 11.34 31.80 3.34
CA ALA A 310 11.65 33.19 3.04
C ALA A 310 12.81 33.36 2.02
N PHE A 311 13.57 32.31 1.71
CA PHE A 311 14.82 32.43 0.96
C PHE A 311 15.10 31.39 -0.15
N SER A 312 14.22 30.42 -0.45
CA SER A 312 14.49 29.42 -1.52
C SER A 312 13.24 28.65 -2.00
N SER A 313 13.12 28.41 -3.32
CA SER A 313 12.12 27.51 -3.91
C SER A 313 12.53 26.03 -3.87
N THR A 314 13.83 25.73 -3.92
CA THR A 314 14.38 24.35 -3.85
C THR A 314 14.13 23.67 -2.50
N THR A 315 13.74 24.43 -1.48
CA THR A 315 13.39 23.91 -0.16
C THR A 315 11.96 23.39 -0.06
N LEU A 316 11.07 23.75 -1.00
CA LEU A 316 9.64 23.42 -0.87
C LEU A 316 9.37 21.91 -1.01
N ASP A 317 10.07 21.21 -1.91
CA ASP A 317 9.95 19.75 -2.05
C ASP A 317 10.47 19.01 -0.79
N GLU A 318 11.63 19.42 -0.26
CA GLU A 318 12.17 18.87 1.01
C GLU A 318 11.17 19.03 2.17
N ILE A 319 10.41 20.13 2.16
CA ILE A 319 9.38 20.39 3.16
C ILE A 319 8.17 19.45 2.98
N TYR A 320 7.66 19.31 1.76
CA TYR A 320 6.53 18.42 1.50
C TYR A 320 6.86 16.97 1.88
N GLU A 321 8.06 16.51 1.53
CA GLU A 321 8.57 15.20 1.95
C GLU A 321 8.62 15.06 3.48
N LEU A 322 9.06 16.09 4.21
CA LEU A 322 9.07 16.05 5.68
C LEU A 322 7.66 16.03 6.27
N LEU A 323 6.74 16.83 5.73
CA LEU A 323 5.36 16.88 6.20
C LEU A 323 4.68 15.52 5.99
N ASP A 324 4.88 14.91 4.82
CA ASP A 324 4.43 13.56 4.53
C ASP A 324 5.04 12.55 5.50
N TYR A 325 6.35 12.60 5.72
CA TYR A 325 7.04 11.76 6.71
C TYR A 325 6.48 11.94 8.13
N TYR A 326 6.17 13.16 8.54
CA TYR A 326 5.59 13.44 9.86
C TYR A 326 4.18 12.83 10.01
N GLU A 327 3.35 12.92 8.96
CA GLU A 327 2.03 12.26 8.96
C GLU A 327 2.16 10.73 8.95
N ILE A 328 3.15 10.18 8.24
CA ILE A 328 3.48 8.75 8.28
C ILE A 328 3.84 8.32 9.70
N LEU A 329 4.69 9.07 10.42
CA LEU A 329 5.05 8.75 11.80
C LEU A 329 3.84 8.77 12.75
N LYS A 330 2.95 9.76 12.60
CA LYS A 330 1.69 9.81 13.38
C LYS A 330 0.84 8.57 13.13
N LYS A 331 0.66 8.20 11.86
CA LYS A 331 -0.09 7.00 11.47
C LYS A 331 0.54 5.76 12.10
N ARG A 332 1.87 5.61 11.99
CA ARG A 332 2.61 4.48 12.57
C ARG A 332 2.44 4.37 14.08
N LYS A 333 2.36 5.48 14.81
CA LYS A 333 2.11 5.46 16.26
C LYS A 333 0.72 4.91 16.60
N LEU A 334 -0.29 5.22 15.80
CA LEU A 334 -1.63 4.64 15.96
C LEU A 334 -1.65 3.15 15.57
N GLU A 335 -0.96 2.81 14.48
CA GLU A 335 -0.80 1.43 14.02
C GLU A 335 -0.09 0.55 15.06
N ALA A 336 0.91 1.08 15.77
CA ALA A 336 1.61 0.36 16.85
C ALA A 336 0.67 -0.07 17.99
N ILE A 337 -0.34 0.76 18.33
CA ILE A 337 -1.36 0.42 19.34
C ILE A 337 -2.25 -0.73 18.85
N LEU A 338 -2.57 -0.76 17.56
CA LEU A 338 -3.37 -1.82 16.97
C LEU A 338 -2.57 -3.13 16.86
N LEU A 339 -1.29 -3.05 16.51
CA LEU A 339 -0.39 -4.20 16.44
C LEU A 339 -0.22 -4.88 17.81
N ASP A 340 -0.11 -4.11 18.88
CA ASP A 340 0.00 -4.66 20.23
C ASP A 340 -1.20 -5.54 20.57
N LYS A 341 -2.42 -5.06 20.27
CA LYS A 341 -3.67 -5.84 20.42
C LYS A 341 -3.78 -7.06 19.51
N GLN A 342 -3.10 -7.03 18.35
CA GLN A 342 -3.16 -8.11 17.35
C GLN A 342 -2.13 -9.20 17.61
N LEU A 343 -1.07 -8.91 18.39
CA LEU A 343 0.08 -9.79 18.55
C LEU A 343 0.35 -10.21 20.00
N ASN A 344 -0.06 -9.43 21.00
CA ASN A 344 0.42 -9.58 22.38
C ASN A 344 -0.66 -9.76 23.46
N ASP A 345 -1.93 -9.86 23.09
CA ASP A 345 -3.01 -10.18 24.05
C ASP A 345 -3.34 -11.66 24.02
#